data_AF-A0A3B0TZM1-F1
#
_entry.id   AF-A0A3B0TZM1-F1
#
_cell.length_a   1.000
_cell.length_b   1.000
_cell.length_c   1.000
_cell.angle_alpha   90.00
_cell.angle_beta   90.00
_cell.angle_gamma   90.00
#
_symmetry.space_group_name_H-M   'P 1'
#
loop_
_entity.id
_entity.type
_entity.pdbx_description
1 polymer ?
#
loop_
_entity_poly.entity_id
_entity_poly.type
_entity_poly.pdbx_seq_one_letter_code
_entity_poly.pdbx_strand_id
1 'polypeptide(L)'
;MKTLQIKTIFTILVCTALFLSCSNNNDDNSSGEGDEFLTAKINGTNFAASTDPATIIGATITNGILAVQGGDNSGNTISFQIFGYNGVGTYKTADALTSTNQIMYVTISPVATWSSSGVTSVTGITPGTIEVTSEDGATVEGTFTFEGYNAQDQTVKNITEGKFKAELQ
;
A
#
# COMPACT_ATOMS: atom_id res chain seq x y z
N MET A 1 59.51 20.46 21.38
CA MET A 1 58.24 20.05 21.99
C MET A 1 57.38 21.30 22.11
N LYS A 2 56.27 21.39 21.37
CA LYS A 2 55.42 22.59 21.30
C LYS A 2 54.27 22.44 22.30
N THR A 3 54.11 23.41 23.19
CA THR A 3 53.19 23.37 24.32
C THR A 3 51.97 24.26 24.12
N LEU A 4 50.81 23.70 24.52
CA LEU A 4 49.62 24.33 25.12
C LEU A 4 48.73 25.19 24.19
N GLN A 5 47.64 24.55 23.74
CA GLN A 5 46.45 25.19 23.17
C GLN A 5 45.49 25.58 24.31
N ILE A 6 45.13 26.86 24.36
CA ILE A 6 44.28 27.47 25.39
C ILE A 6 42.80 27.19 25.06
N LYS A 7 42.12 26.62 26.06
CA LYS A 7 40.67 26.48 26.16
C LYS A 7 40.04 27.87 26.31
N THR A 8 39.07 28.20 25.45
CA THR A 8 38.10 29.27 25.75
C THR A 8 36.69 28.69 25.65
N ILE A 9 36.11 28.62 26.84
CA ILE A 9 34.75 28.28 27.23
C ILE A 9 33.88 29.57 27.11
N PHE A 10 32.54 29.41 27.08
CA PHE A 10 31.46 30.41 27.02
C PHE A 10 31.14 30.95 25.62
N THR A 11 29.97 30.66 25.04
CA THR A 11 28.70 31.29 25.47
C THR A 11 27.49 30.49 24.99
N ILE A 12 26.59 30.25 25.94
CA ILE A 12 25.24 29.70 25.80
C ILE A 12 24.35 30.70 25.03
N LEU A 13 23.64 30.26 24.00
CA LEU A 13 22.38 30.88 23.59
C LEU A 13 21.33 29.81 23.33
N VAL A 14 20.43 29.71 24.31
CA VAL A 14 19.15 29.02 24.29
C VAL A 14 18.26 29.65 23.23
N CYS A 15 17.76 28.85 22.29
CA CYS A 15 16.55 29.15 21.52
C CYS A 15 15.72 27.87 21.40
N THR A 16 15.07 27.53 22.50
CA THR A 16 13.92 26.62 22.53
C THR A 16 12.76 27.32 21.83
N ALA A 17 12.49 26.95 20.57
CA ALA A 17 11.21 27.25 19.93
C ALA A 17 10.31 26.03 20.08
N LEU A 18 9.55 26.01 21.17
CA LEU A 18 8.38 25.16 21.33
C LEU A 18 7.27 25.76 20.45
N PHE A 19 7.01 25.17 19.28
CA PHE A 19 5.78 25.43 18.56
C PHE A 19 4.70 24.50 19.12
N LEU A 20 4.09 24.92 20.24
CA LEU A 20 2.75 24.47 20.62
C LEU A 20 1.75 25.29 19.80
N SER A 21 1.36 24.78 18.64
CA SER A 21 0.18 25.28 17.91
C SER A 21 -0.97 24.33 18.19
N CYS A 22 -1.78 24.66 19.19
CA CYS A 22 -3.07 24.04 19.45
C CYS A 22 -4.11 25.17 19.57
N SER A 23 -5.00 25.23 18.58
CA SER A 23 -6.17 26.10 18.44
C SER A 23 -6.87 25.55 17.19
N ASN A 24 -8.11 25.05 17.18
CA ASN A 24 -9.27 25.26 18.04
C ASN A 24 -10.00 23.94 18.29
N ASN A 25 -10.59 23.81 19.49
CA ASN A 25 -11.80 23.01 19.67
C ASN A 25 -12.94 23.69 18.91
N ASN A 26 -13.49 23.00 17.92
CA ASN A 26 -14.90 23.07 17.58
C ASN A 26 -15.37 21.63 17.47
N ASP A 27 -16.21 21.23 18.41
CA ASP A 27 -16.95 19.97 18.35
C ASP A 27 -17.87 20.01 17.13
N ASP A 28 -17.73 19.07 16.20
CA ASP A 28 -18.87 18.45 15.51
C ASP A 28 -18.44 17.21 14.68
N ASN A 29 -19.03 16.08 15.08
CA ASN A 29 -19.25 14.81 14.40
C ASN A 29 -18.05 13.94 13.94
N SER A 30 -17.87 12.83 14.68
CA SER A 30 -17.02 11.67 14.37
C SER A 30 -17.35 11.02 13.01
N SER A 31 -16.32 10.88 12.17
CA SER A 31 -16.02 9.67 11.37
C SER A 31 -14.70 9.83 10.58
N GLY A 32 -13.66 9.07 10.95
CA GLY A 32 -12.52 8.70 10.08
C GLY A 32 -11.30 9.64 10.06
N GLU A 33 -10.29 9.36 10.88
CA GLU A 33 -8.96 9.98 10.78
C GLU A 33 -8.07 9.25 9.73
N GLY A 34 -7.87 9.92 8.59
CA GLY A 34 -6.85 9.66 7.58
C GLY A 34 -7.41 9.27 6.21
N ASP A 35 -7.14 10.08 5.19
CA ASP A 35 -7.59 9.84 3.80
C ASP A 35 -7.20 8.43 3.33
N GLU A 36 -8.18 7.60 2.96
CA GLU A 36 -7.95 6.31 2.31
C GLU A 36 -7.24 6.52 0.96
N PHE A 37 -6.32 5.63 0.61
CA PHE A 37 -5.63 5.69 -0.68
C PHE A 37 -5.24 4.30 -1.16
N LEU A 38 -5.20 4.14 -2.49
CA LEU A 38 -4.48 3.06 -3.15
C LEU A 38 -3.78 3.64 -4.38
N THR A 39 -2.45 3.57 -4.41
CA THR A 39 -1.64 4.13 -5.50
C THR A 39 -0.60 3.11 -5.95
N ALA A 40 -0.17 3.22 -7.22
CA ALA A 40 0.92 2.41 -7.77
C ALA A 40 1.47 3.04 -9.06
N LYS A 41 2.50 2.42 -9.64
CA LYS A 41 2.94 2.64 -11.01
C LYS A 41 2.71 1.39 -11.86
N ILE A 42 1.91 1.51 -12.91
CA ILE A 42 1.67 0.47 -13.90
C ILE A 42 2.59 0.71 -15.09
N ASN A 43 3.63 -0.11 -15.24
CA ASN A 43 4.71 0.11 -16.22
C ASN A 43 5.27 1.54 -16.14
N GLY A 44 5.47 2.05 -14.92
CA GLY A 44 5.95 3.42 -14.67
C GLY A 44 4.89 4.52 -14.79
N THR A 45 3.67 4.22 -15.26
CA THR A 45 2.56 5.19 -15.33
C THR A 45 1.80 5.23 -14.02
N ASN A 46 1.53 6.42 -13.48
CA ASN A 46 0.83 6.55 -12.20
C ASN A 46 -0.61 6.02 -12.29
N PHE A 47 -0.99 5.26 -11.26
CA PHE A 47 -2.34 4.83 -10.95
C PHE A 47 -2.70 5.34 -9.55
N ALA A 48 -3.92 5.83 -9.41
CA ALA A 48 -4.50 6.18 -8.12
C ALA A 48 -5.97 5.78 -8.15
N ALA A 49 -6.40 5.05 -7.12
CA ALA A 49 -7.81 4.85 -6.85
C ALA A 49 -8.48 6.21 -6.61
N SER A 50 -9.73 6.32 -7.03
CA SER A 50 -10.52 7.52 -6.79
C SER A 50 -10.95 7.57 -5.34
N THR A 51 -11.03 8.78 -4.80
CA THR A 51 -11.54 9.09 -3.46
C THR A 51 -13.01 9.53 -3.50
N ASP A 52 -13.66 9.43 -4.66
CA ASP A 52 -15.11 9.64 -4.79
C ASP A 52 -15.84 8.51 -4.03
N PRO A 53 -16.84 8.81 -3.19
CA PRO A 53 -17.64 7.81 -2.48
C PRO A 53 -18.24 6.70 -3.37
N ALA A 54 -18.44 6.97 -4.67
CA ALA A 54 -18.93 5.99 -5.65
C ALA A 54 -17.86 4.96 -6.11
N THR A 55 -16.58 5.21 -5.82
CA THR A 55 -15.43 4.38 -6.17
C THR A 55 -14.70 4.00 -4.90
N ILE A 56 -14.98 2.78 -4.41
CA ILE A 56 -14.61 2.40 -3.05
C ILE A 56 -13.17 1.88 -3.00
N ILE A 57 -12.33 2.59 -2.24
CA ILE A 57 -11.18 1.99 -1.56
C ILE A 57 -11.72 1.30 -0.32
N GLY A 58 -11.26 0.09 -0.02
CA GLY A 58 -11.74 -0.60 1.16
C GLY A 58 -11.03 -1.90 1.42
N ALA A 59 -11.11 -2.33 2.68
CA ALA A 59 -10.56 -3.58 3.16
C ALA A 59 -11.58 -4.38 3.98
N THR A 60 -11.44 -5.70 4.00
CA THR A 60 -12.17 -6.58 4.91
C THR A 60 -11.23 -7.65 5.44
N ILE A 61 -11.44 -8.05 6.70
CA ILE A 61 -10.80 -9.23 7.27
C ILE A 61 -11.90 -10.20 7.68
N THR A 62 -12.03 -11.31 6.96
CA THR A 62 -13.04 -12.33 7.24
C THR A 62 -12.43 -13.72 7.14
N ASN A 63 -12.62 -14.54 8.19
CA ASN A 63 -12.13 -15.92 8.25
C ASN A 63 -10.62 -16.07 7.95
N GLY A 64 -9.80 -15.13 8.44
CA GLY A 64 -8.35 -15.14 8.21
C GLY A 64 -7.94 -14.78 6.77
N ILE A 65 -8.82 -14.10 6.02
CA ILE A 65 -8.51 -13.56 4.70
C ILE A 65 -8.60 -12.04 4.79
N LEU A 66 -7.49 -11.36 4.51
CA LEU A 66 -7.48 -9.92 4.26
C LEU A 66 -7.72 -9.69 2.76
N ALA A 67 -8.77 -8.96 2.42
CA ALA A 67 -9.04 -8.51 1.05
C ALA A 67 -8.99 -6.98 0.99
N VAL A 68 -8.29 -6.43 0.00
CA VAL A 68 -8.19 -4.98 -0.23
C VAL A 68 -8.44 -4.69 -1.70
N GLN A 69 -9.14 -3.60 -1.99
CA GLN A 69 -9.36 -3.11 -3.35
C GLN A 69 -9.33 -1.59 -3.44
N GLY A 70 -9.06 -1.09 -4.63
CA GLY A 70 -9.21 0.32 -4.98
C GLY A 70 -9.31 0.51 -6.49
N GLY A 71 -10.32 1.24 -6.94
CA GLY A 71 -10.61 1.50 -8.35
C GLY A 71 -10.47 2.97 -8.73
N ASP A 72 -9.99 3.26 -9.94
CA ASP A 72 -9.99 4.61 -10.50
C ASP A 72 -11.37 5.01 -11.08
N ASN A 73 -11.53 6.27 -11.49
CA ASN A 73 -12.76 6.77 -12.10
C ASN A 73 -13.10 6.15 -13.46
N SER A 74 -12.16 5.41 -14.06
CA SER A 74 -12.39 4.64 -15.28
C SER A 74 -12.76 3.18 -14.97
N GLY A 75 -12.90 2.80 -13.70
CA GLY A 75 -13.21 1.45 -13.25
C GLY A 75 -12.01 0.47 -13.28
N ASN A 76 -10.81 0.93 -13.62
CA ASN A 76 -9.62 0.09 -13.52
C ASN A 76 -9.31 -0.12 -12.04
N THR A 77 -8.99 -1.35 -11.65
CA THR A 77 -8.96 -1.74 -10.23
C THR A 77 -7.69 -2.51 -9.92
N ILE A 78 -7.09 -2.22 -8.77
CA ILE A 78 -6.12 -3.10 -8.12
C ILE A 78 -6.81 -3.75 -6.93
N SER A 79 -6.65 -5.06 -6.79
CA SER A 79 -7.16 -5.81 -5.65
C SER A 79 -6.24 -6.96 -5.27
N PHE A 80 -6.20 -7.30 -3.98
CA PHE A 80 -5.48 -8.46 -3.49
C PHE A 80 -6.22 -9.18 -2.39
N GLN A 81 -5.83 -10.45 -2.19
CA GLN A 81 -6.28 -11.30 -1.10
C GLN A 81 -5.08 -12.00 -0.48
N ILE A 82 -4.99 -11.91 0.85
CA ILE A 82 -4.00 -12.60 1.67
C ILE A 82 -4.73 -13.68 2.44
N PHE A 83 -4.45 -14.95 2.12
CA PHE A 83 -5.04 -16.10 2.79
C PHE A 83 -4.18 -16.51 3.98
N GLY A 84 -4.82 -16.88 5.09
CA GLY A 84 -4.11 -17.15 6.34
C GLY A 84 -3.46 -15.88 6.91
N TYR A 85 -4.08 -14.72 6.68
CA TYR A 85 -3.65 -13.44 7.18
C TYR A 85 -3.55 -13.48 8.72
N ASN A 86 -2.39 -13.08 9.24
CA ASN A 86 -2.05 -13.16 10.66
C ASN A 86 -1.45 -11.86 11.22
N GLY A 87 -1.75 -10.72 10.57
CA GLY A 87 -1.36 -9.37 10.99
C GLY A 87 -0.24 -8.76 10.14
N VAL A 88 0.43 -7.76 10.70
CA VAL A 88 1.59 -7.08 10.11
C VAL A 88 2.64 -8.09 9.65
N GLY A 89 3.11 -7.95 8.42
CA GLY A 89 4.06 -8.88 7.83
C GLY A 89 4.12 -8.83 6.32
N THR A 90 4.98 -9.68 5.77
CA THR A 90 5.21 -9.78 4.32
C THR A 90 4.58 -11.05 3.77
N TYR A 91 3.74 -10.89 2.76
CA TYR A 91 3.00 -11.95 2.10
C TYR A 91 3.39 -12.01 0.63
N LYS A 92 3.79 -13.20 0.16
CA LYS A 92 4.21 -13.41 -1.23
C LYS A 92 3.06 -13.91 -2.07
N THR A 93 3.11 -13.58 -3.36
CA THR A 93 2.22 -14.10 -4.41
C THR A 93 3.08 -14.71 -5.52
N ALA A 94 2.54 -15.70 -6.24
CA ALA A 94 3.22 -16.36 -7.36
C ALA A 94 4.63 -16.93 -7.04
N ASP A 95 4.93 -17.21 -5.77
CA ASP A 95 6.20 -17.81 -5.34
C ASP A 95 6.23 -19.33 -5.50
N ALA A 96 5.06 -19.97 -5.60
CA ALA A 96 4.89 -21.38 -5.91
C ALA A 96 3.49 -21.64 -6.49
N LEU A 97 3.28 -22.78 -7.16
CA LEU A 97 1.96 -23.22 -7.63
C LEU A 97 0.92 -23.34 -6.50
N THR A 98 1.39 -23.60 -5.28
CA THR A 98 0.55 -23.71 -4.07
C THR A 98 0.34 -22.38 -3.36
N SER A 99 0.86 -21.27 -3.89
CA SER A 99 0.66 -19.93 -3.34
C SER A 99 -0.83 -19.58 -3.40
N THR A 100 -1.43 -19.35 -2.24
CA THR A 100 -2.85 -19.02 -2.10
C THR A 100 -3.10 -17.52 -2.20
N ASN A 101 -2.12 -16.70 -1.84
CA ASN A 101 -2.23 -15.26 -1.94
C ASN A 101 -2.28 -14.83 -3.40
N GLN A 102 -3.03 -13.78 -3.67
CA GLN A 102 -3.18 -13.25 -5.03
C GLN A 102 -3.30 -11.73 -5.06
N ILE A 103 -2.79 -11.14 -6.12
CA ILE A 103 -2.94 -9.72 -6.44
C ILE A 103 -3.17 -9.55 -7.94
N MET A 104 -3.99 -8.59 -8.32
CA MET A 104 -4.32 -8.34 -9.72
C MET A 104 -4.56 -6.86 -10.02
N TYR A 105 -4.29 -6.50 -11.28
CA TYR A 105 -4.69 -5.25 -11.90
C TYR A 105 -5.67 -5.57 -13.04
N VAL A 106 -6.83 -4.93 -13.02
CA VAL A 106 -7.91 -5.09 -14.00
C VAL A 106 -8.15 -3.78 -14.72
N THR A 107 -8.30 -3.83 -16.03
CA THR A 107 -8.87 -2.72 -16.81
C THR A 107 -10.24 -3.11 -17.33
N ILE A 108 -11.14 -2.13 -17.50
CA ILE A 108 -12.50 -2.40 -18.05
C ILE A 108 -12.67 -1.92 -19.49
N SER A 109 -11.76 -1.11 -20.01
CA SER A 109 -11.77 -0.64 -21.40
C SER A 109 -10.34 -0.45 -21.95
N PRO A 110 -9.79 -1.45 -22.67
CA PRO A 110 -10.37 -2.78 -22.90
C PRO A 110 -10.41 -3.62 -21.62
N VAL A 111 -11.28 -4.63 -21.58
CA VAL A 111 -11.30 -5.60 -20.47
C VAL A 111 -10.03 -6.45 -20.53
N ALA A 112 -9.22 -6.39 -19.49
CA ALA A 112 -8.01 -7.20 -19.36
C ALA A 112 -7.62 -7.38 -17.90
N THR A 113 -6.81 -8.40 -17.60
CA THR A 113 -6.39 -8.73 -16.23
C THR A 113 -4.94 -9.18 -16.23
N TRP A 114 -4.15 -8.56 -15.36
CA TRP A 114 -2.77 -8.95 -15.07
C TRP A 114 -2.72 -9.40 -13.62
N SER A 115 -2.42 -10.68 -13.39
CA SER A 115 -2.47 -11.29 -12.06
C SER A 115 -1.14 -11.88 -11.64
N SER A 116 -0.90 -11.89 -10.32
CA SER A 116 0.15 -12.64 -9.65
C SER A 116 -0.52 -13.56 -8.62
N SER A 117 -0.49 -14.86 -8.89
CA SER A 117 -1.11 -15.92 -8.10
C SER A 117 -0.31 -17.23 -8.23
N GLY A 118 -0.70 -18.27 -7.49
CA GLY A 118 -0.09 -19.59 -7.65
C GLY A 118 -0.08 -20.08 -9.11
N VAL A 119 -1.16 -19.86 -9.87
CA VAL A 119 -1.24 -20.29 -11.28
C VAL A 119 -0.21 -19.58 -12.17
N THR A 120 0.08 -18.30 -11.91
CA THR A 120 1.03 -17.53 -12.71
C THR A 120 2.49 -17.74 -12.27
N SER A 121 2.76 -18.47 -11.18
CA SER A 121 4.13 -18.75 -10.72
C SER A 121 4.98 -19.50 -11.76
N VAL A 122 4.36 -20.23 -12.69
CA VAL A 122 5.04 -21.02 -13.73
C VAL A 122 5.26 -20.26 -15.04
N THR A 123 4.84 -19.00 -15.13
CA THR A 123 4.97 -18.19 -16.36
C THR A 123 6.30 -17.43 -16.45
N GLY A 124 7.12 -17.48 -15.39
CA GLY A 124 8.42 -16.82 -15.32
C GLY A 124 8.38 -15.37 -14.82
N ILE A 125 7.21 -14.90 -14.35
CA ILE A 125 7.11 -13.61 -13.66
C ILE A 125 7.82 -13.63 -12.31
N THR A 126 8.29 -12.46 -11.87
CA THR A 126 8.83 -12.27 -10.53
C THR A 126 7.70 -12.36 -9.49
N PRO A 127 7.87 -13.16 -8.41
CA PRO A 127 6.90 -13.23 -7.32
C PRO A 127 6.57 -11.85 -6.75
N GLY A 128 5.27 -11.57 -6.57
CA GLY A 128 4.82 -10.33 -5.96
C GLY A 128 4.96 -10.33 -4.44
N THR A 129 5.04 -9.14 -3.86
CA THR A 129 5.10 -8.91 -2.41
C THR A 129 4.00 -7.95 -2.01
N ILE A 130 3.27 -8.29 -0.95
CA ILE A 130 2.36 -7.43 -0.21
C ILE A 130 2.92 -7.32 1.21
N GLU A 131 3.25 -6.12 1.65
CA GLU A 131 3.73 -5.85 3.00
C GLU A 131 2.66 -5.07 3.75
N VAL A 132 2.08 -5.68 4.77
CA VAL A 132 1.19 -4.99 5.71
C VAL A 132 2.06 -4.40 6.80
N THR A 133 2.07 -3.08 6.92
CA THR A 133 2.93 -2.34 7.86
C THR A 133 2.18 -1.88 9.10
N SER A 134 0.85 -1.73 9.02
CA SER A 134 -0.01 -1.40 10.15
C SER A 134 -1.39 -2.05 9.98
N GLU A 135 -1.96 -2.49 11.10
CA GLU A 135 -3.36 -2.85 11.25
C GLU A 135 -3.76 -2.51 12.70
N ASP A 136 -4.71 -1.60 12.88
CA ASP A 136 -5.15 -1.12 14.21
C ASP A 136 -6.59 -1.53 14.56
N GLY A 137 -7.19 -2.40 13.75
CA GLY A 137 -8.58 -2.84 13.87
C GLY A 137 -9.62 -1.93 13.23
N ALA A 138 -9.23 -0.73 12.78
CA ALA A 138 -10.06 0.17 11.98
C ALA A 138 -9.49 0.38 10.57
N THR A 139 -8.16 0.43 10.46
CA THR A 139 -7.45 0.67 9.21
C THR A 139 -6.37 -0.38 8.99
N VAL A 140 -6.06 -0.64 7.72
CA VAL A 140 -4.92 -1.45 7.30
C VAL A 140 -4.08 -0.68 6.29
N GLU A 141 -2.78 -0.68 6.49
CA GLU A 141 -1.82 0.07 5.68
C GLU A 141 -0.67 -0.83 5.23
N GLY A 142 -0.11 -0.50 4.07
CA GLY A 142 1.03 -1.24 3.57
C GLY A 142 1.51 -0.83 2.20
N THR A 143 2.38 -1.68 1.66
CA THR A 143 2.95 -1.55 0.31
C THR A 143 2.75 -2.82 -0.49
N PHE A 144 2.85 -2.71 -1.81
CA PHE A 144 2.89 -3.88 -2.68
C PHE A 144 3.72 -3.63 -3.94
N THR A 145 4.21 -4.71 -4.52
CA THR A 145 4.86 -4.74 -5.83
C THR A 145 4.62 -6.11 -6.46
N PHE A 146 4.33 -6.17 -7.75
CA PHE A 146 4.18 -7.44 -8.45
C PHE A 146 4.37 -7.30 -9.95
N GLU A 147 4.78 -8.39 -10.59
CA GLU A 147 4.59 -8.57 -12.03
C GLU A 147 3.26 -9.27 -12.25
N GLY A 148 2.35 -8.64 -12.99
CA GLY A 148 1.08 -9.23 -13.34
C GLY A 148 1.18 -9.88 -14.72
N TYR A 149 0.79 -11.14 -14.83
CA TYR A 149 0.68 -11.87 -16.09
C TYR A 149 -0.76 -11.88 -16.59
N ASN A 150 -0.96 -11.59 -17.87
CA ASN A 150 -2.24 -11.74 -18.56
C ASN A 150 -2.26 -13.04 -19.36
N ALA A 151 -3.16 -13.95 -19.00
CA ALA A 151 -3.24 -15.28 -19.61
C ALA A 151 -3.82 -15.29 -21.04
N GLN A 152 -4.50 -14.22 -21.45
CA GLN A 152 -5.14 -14.14 -22.78
C GLN A 152 -4.14 -13.73 -23.86
N ASP A 153 -3.31 -12.71 -23.57
CA ASP A 153 -2.36 -12.14 -24.54
C ASP A 153 -0.89 -12.39 -24.17
N GLN A 154 -0.64 -13.05 -23.04
CA GLN A 154 0.68 -13.42 -22.52
C GLN A 154 1.57 -12.22 -22.19
N THR A 155 0.99 -11.03 -22.07
CA THR A 155 1.73 -9.82 -21.68
C THR A 155 1.97 -9.76 -20.18
N VAL A 156 3.02 -9.03 -19.81
CA VAL A 156 3.37 -8.75 -18.41
C VAL A 156 3.29 -7.25 -18.16
N LYS A 157 2.75 -6.86 -17.00
CA LYS A 157 2.86 -5.50 -16.47
C LYS A 157 3.64 -5.52 -15.17
N ASN A 158 4.52 -4.54 -15.01
CA ASN A 158 5.26 -4.27 -13.79
C ASN A 158 4.47 -3.27 -12.96
N ILE A 159 3.95 -3.71 -11.82
CA ILE A 159 3.25 -2.85 -10.86
C ILE A 159 4.20 -2.60 -9.70
N THR A 160 4.67 -1.36 -9.58
CA THR A 160 5.68 -0.96 -8.60
C THR A 160 5.19 0.21 -7.75
N GLU A 161 5.91 0.50 -6.67
CA GLU A 161 5.61 1.63 -5.76
C GLU A 161 4.17 1.61 -5.23
N GLY A 162 3.59 0.41 -5.10
CA GLY A 162 2.25 0.21 -4.59
C GLY A 162 2.17 0.62 -3.13
N LYS A 163 1.17 1.42 -2.76
CA LYS A 163 0.87 1.79 -1.38
C LYS A 163 -0.63 1.79 -1.17
N PHE A 164 -1.06 1.36 0.01
CA PHE A 164 -2.46 1.40 0.38
C PHE A 164 -2.65 1.82 1.84
N LYS A 165 -3.78 2.47 2.09
CA LYS A 165 -4.43 2.68 3.38
C LYS A 165 -5.93 2.54 3.12
N ALA A 166 -6.56 1.61 3.82
CA ALA A 166 -7.98 1.34 3.65
C ALA A 166 -8.65 1.10 5.00
N GLU A 167 -9.88 1.57 5.15
CA GLU A 167 -10.73 1.25 6.28
C GLU A 167 -11.23 -0.19 6.19
N LEU A 168 -11.30 -0.84 7.35
CA LEU A 168 -11.87 -2.16 7.52
C LEU A 168 -13.39 -2.04 7.63
N GLN A 169 -14.10 -2.70 6.72
CA GLN A 169 -15.57 -2.71 6.62
C GLN A 169 -16.20 -3.96 7.23
#